data_AF-A0A286DSA8-F1
#
_entry.id   AF-A0A286DSA8-F1
#
_cell.length_a   1.000
_cell.length_b   1.000
_cell.length_c   1.000
_cell.angle_alpha   90.00
_cell.angle_beta   90.00
_cell.angle_gamma   90.00
#
_symmetry.space_group_name_H-M   'P 1'
#
loop_
_entity.id
_entity.type
_entity.pdbx_description
1 polymer ?
#
loop_
_entity_poly.entity_id
_entity_poly.type
_entity_poly.pdbx_seq_one_letter_code
_entity_poly.pdbx_strand_id
1 'polypeptide(L)'
;MKYHKSNTSTKISEQVIALCYTLAVSGIYFISRFTNEDIVRMKSDSGEIAAKLYALFGVILMPIITLFAGYTAIYLTFRFIRQITEKGGK
;
A
#
# COMPACT_ATOMS: atom_id res chain seq x y z
N MET A 1 -15.74 -32.96 24.95
CA MET A 1 -15.76 -31.75 24.08
C MET A 1 -14.66 -31.88 23.04
N LYS A 2 -15.02 -32.15 21.77
CA LYS A 2 -14.08 -32.02 20.65
C LYS A 2 -13.93 -30.54 20.37
N TYR A 3 -12.75 -29.98 20.61
CA TYR A 3 -12.40 -28.62 20.20
C TYR A 3 -12.48 -28.56 18.67
N HIS A 4 -13.62 -28.12 18.15
CA HIS A 4 -13.73 -27.70 16.77
C HIS A 4 -12.96 -26.38 16.72
N LYS A 5 -11.67 -26.46 16.38
CA LYS A 5 -10.85 -25.30 16.05
C LYS A 5 -11.51 -24.70 14.82
N SER A 6 -12.42 -23.76 15.04
CA SER A 6 -12.96 -22.91 13.98
C SER A 6 -11.76 -22.16 13.42
N ASN A 7 -11.13 -22.76 12.41
CA ASN A 7 -10.24 -22.07 11.52
C ASN A 7 -11.12 -21.05 10.80
N THR A 8 -11.36 -19.93 11.47
CA THR A 8 -11.83 -18.69 10.85
C THR A 8 -10.65 -18.19 10.01
N SER A 9 -10.31 -18.95 8.97
CA SER A 9 -9.36 -18.53 7.96
C SER A 9 -10.02 -17.36 7.28
N THR A 10 -9.63 -16.15 7.66
CA THR A 10 -10.02 -14.92 6.98
C THR A 10 -9.62 -15.11 5.52
N LYS A 11 -10.60 -15.37 4.65
CA LYS A 11 -10.36 -15.55 3.23
C LYS A 11 -9.77 -14.26 2.70
N ILE A 12 -8.59 -14.36 2.10
CA ILE A 12 -7.97 -13.17 1.50
C ILE A 12 -8.69 -12.94 0.19
N SER A 13 -9.24 -11.74 0.03
CA SER A 13 -9.91 -11.33 -1.20
C SER A 13 -8.87 -10.85 -2.21
N GLU A 14 -8.99 -11.30 -3.45
CA GLU A 14 -8.20 -10.81 -4.60
C GLU A 14 -8.30 -9.28 -4.74
N GLN A 15 -9.46 -8.71 -4.40
CA GLN A 15 -9.67 -7.26 -4.46
C GLN A 15 -8.75 -6.49 -3.51
N VAL A 16 -8.47 -7.04 -2.32
CA VAL A 16 -7.58 -6.40 -1.34
C VAL A 16 -6.14 -6.46 -1.82
N ILE A 17 -5.73 -7.57 -2.45
CA ILE A 17 -4.40 -7.70 -3.07
C ILE A 17 -4.24 -6.69 -4.21
N ALA A 18 -5.23 -6.61 -5.11
CA ALA A 18 -5.24 -5.68 -6.23
C ALA A 18 -5.19 -4.22 -5.75
N LEU A 19 -5.93 -3.88 -4.69
CA LEU A 19 -5.89 -2.56 -4.07
C LEU A 19 -4.48 -2.24 -3.56
N CYS A 20 -3.82 -3.15 -2.85
CA CYS A 20 -2.47 -2.93 -2.34
C CYS A 20 -1.44 -2.74 -3.47
N TYR A 21 -1.52 -3.54 -4.55
CA TYR A 21 -0.67 -3.33 -5.72
C TYR A 21 -0.94 -1.98 -6.40
N THR A 22 -2.21 -1.60 -6.53
CA THR A 22 -2.60 -0.31 -7.13
C THR A 22 -2.06 0.86 -6.32
N LEU A 23 -2.16 0.80 -4.99
CA LEU A 23 -1.60 1.79 -4.08
C LEU A 23 -0.07 1.87 -4.16
N ALA A 24 0.62 0.73 -4.27
CA ALA A 24 2.06 0.70 -4.42
C ALA A 24 2.50 1.33 -5.76
N VAL A 25 1.84 0.97 -6.86
CA VAL A 25 2.17 1.51 -8.19
C VAL A 25 1.86 3.01 -8.28
N SER A 26 0.71 3.45 -7.76
CA SER A 26 0.36 4.87 -7.75
C SER A 26 1.32 5.69 -6.87
N GLY A 27 1.75 5.13 -5.74
CA GLY A 27 2.77 5.71 -4.89
C GLY A 27 4.12 5.87 -5.59
N ILE A 28 4.61 4.82 -6.28
CA ILE A 28 5.83 4.88 -7.10
C ILE A 28 5.71 5.97 -8.17
N TYR A 29 4.58 6.01 -8.87
CA TYR A 29 4.33 7.01 -9.90
C TYR A 29 4.38 8.44 -9.32
N PHE A 30 3.73 8.67 -8.18
CA PHE A 30 3.73 9.97 -7.52
C PHE A 30 5.14 10.38 -7.09
N ILE A 31 5.89 9.48 -6.42
CA ILE A 31 7.27 9.74 -5.97
C ILE A 31 8.18 10.03 -7.17
N SER A 32 8.02 9.31 -8.28
CA SER A 32 8.84 9.49 -9.49
C SER A 32 8.62 10.85 -10.19
N ARG A 33 7.45 11.45 -9.97
CA ARG A 33 7.09 12.75 -10.56
C ARG A 33 7.16 13.91 -9.58
N PHE A 34 7.47 13.63 -8.31
CA PHE A 34 7.54 14.67 -7.30
C PHE A 34 8.78 15.54 -7.53
N THR A 35 8.57 16.83 -7.79
CA THR A 35 9.66 17.77 -8.07
C THR A 35 9.73 18.91 -7.07
N ASN A 36 10.89 19.55 -6.99
CA ASN A 36 11.06 20.78 -6.19
C ASN A 36 10.20 21.94 -6.74
N GLU A 37 9.88 21.94 -8.03
CA GLU A 37 9.01 22.95 -8.65
C GLU A 37 7.59 22.90 -8.08
N ASP A 38 7.08 21.70 -7.77
CA ASP A 38 5.77 21.52 -7.14
C ASP A 38 5.73 22.12 -5.73
N ILE A 39 6.83 22.00 -4.97
CA ILE A 39 6.98 22.61 -3.64
C ILE A 39 6.99 24.14 -3.76
N VAL A 40 7.71 24.69 -4.75
CA VAL A 40 7.79 26.13 -4.99
C VAL A 40 6.43 26.69 -5.39
N ARG A 41 5.68 25.99 -6.26
CA ARG A 41 4.30 26.35 -6.62
C ARG A 41 3.38 26.32 -5.40
N MET A 42 3.45 25.26 -4.59
CA MET A 42 2.66 25.17 -3.35
C MET A 42 3.00 26.31 -2.36
N LYS A 43 4.27 26.72 -2.30
CA LYS A 43 4.70 27.86 -1.47
C LYS A 43 4.08 29.17 -1.96
N SER A 44 4.04 29.37 -3.28
CA SER A 44 3.43 30.54 -3.91
C SER A 44 1.92 30.59 -3.66
N ASP A 45 1.23 29.46 -3.80
CA ASP A 45 -0.23 29.42 -3.78
C ASP A 45 -0.81 29.37 -2.36
N SER A 46 -0.16 28.66 -1.44
CA SER A 46 -0.70 28.32 -0.11
C SER A 46 0.22 28.72 1.05
N GLY A 47 1.35 29.36 0.76
CA GLY A 47 2.31 29.82 1.75
C GLY A 47 3.29 28.75 2.22
N GLU A 48 4.22 29.18 3.08
CA GLU A 48 5.40 28.38 3.41
C GLU A 48 5.11 27.13 4.26
N ILE A 49 4.11 27.19 5.13
CA ILE A 49 3.73 26.05 5.99
C ILE A 49 3.14 24.93 5.13
N ALA A 50 2.25 25.26 4.20
CA ALA A 50 1.64 24.30 3.28
C ALA A 50 2.69 23.62 2.39
N ALA A 51 3.66 24.39 1.87
CA ALA A 51 4.76 23.85 1.08
C ALA A 51 5.65 22.88 1.87
N LYS A 52 5.98 23.21 3.13
CA LYS A 52 6.76 22.32 4.01
C LYS A 52 6.02 21.02 4.30
N LEU A 53 4.71 21.08 4.56
CA LEU A 53 3.87 19.89 4.75
C LEU A 53 3.81 19.07 3.46
N TYR A 54 3.59 19.70 2.31
CA TYR A 54 3.56 19.03 1.02
C TYR A 54 4.88 18.32 0.70
N ALA A 55 6.02 18.97 0.97
CA ALA A 55 7.36 18.37 0.86
C ALA A 55 7.52 17.15 1.78
N LEU A 56 7.11 17.25 3.04
CA LEU A 56 7.15 16.14 3.99
C LEU A 56 6.30 14.95 3.52
N PHE A 57 5.11 15.22 3.00
CA PHE A 57 4.21 14.20 2.45
C PHE A 57 4.83 13.50 1.24
N GLY A 58 5.36 14.26 0.27
CA GLY A 58 5.96 13.70 -0.94
C GLY A 58 7.26 12.93 -0.70
N VAL A 59 8.13 13.44 0.17
CA VAL A 59 9.49 12.91 0.37
C VAL A 59 9.54 11.80 1.42
N ILE A 60 8.68 11.83 2.45
CA ILE A 60 8.75 10.86 3.55
C ILE A 60 7.50 9.98 3.58
N LEU A 61 6.32 10.57 3.66
CA LEU A 61 5.11 9.79 3.93
C LEU A 61 4.72 8.90 2.75
N MET A 62 4.76 9.42 1.52
CA MET A 62 4.42 8.67 0.32
C MET A 62 5.33 7.45 0.11
N PRO A 63 6.67 7.54 0.22
CA PRO A 63 7.55 6.37 0.19
C PRO A 63 7.21 5.32 1.24
N ILE A 64 6.91 5.73 2.47
CA ILE A 64 6.53 4.81 3.55
C ILE A 64 5.24 4.06 3.18
N ILE A 65 4.18 4.79 2.80
CA ILE A 65 2.89 4.21 2.41
C ILE A 65 3.09 3.23 1.24
N THR A 66 3.88 3.63 0.25
CA THR A 66 4.18 2.84 -0.96
C THR A 66 4.86 1.51 -0.61
N LEU A 67 5.89 1.56 0.25
CA LEU A 67 6.60 0.36 0.70
C LEU A 67 5.69 -0.58 1.49
N PHE A 68 4.89 -0.03 2.42
CA PHE A 68 3.94 -0.83 3.19
C PHE A 68 2.88 -1.47 2.31
N ALA A 69 2.35 -0.75 1.32
CA ALA A 69 1.38 -1.27 0.37
C ALA A 69 1.98 -2.41 -0.47
N GLY A 70 3.19 -2.22 -1.01
CA GLY A 70 3.90 -3.24 -1.79
C GLY A 70 4.21 -4.50 -0.97
N TYR A 71 4.72 -4.33 0.25
CA TYR A 71 5.01 -5.46 1.14
C TYR A 71 3.73 -6.23 1.50
N THR A 72 2.67 -5.50 1.85
CA THR A 72 1.36 -6.09 2.15
C THR A 72 0.80 -6.86 0.96
N ALA A 73 0.92 -6.31 -0.25
CA ALA A 73 0.47 -6.97 -1.48
C ALA A 73 1.15 -8.33 -1.68
N ILE A 74 2.48 -8.37 -1.55
CA ILE A 74 3.27 -9.62 -1.68
C ILE A 74 2.87 -10.63 -0.61
N TYR A 75 2.78 -10.18 0.65
CA TYR A 75 2.39 -11.04 1.77
C TYR A 75 1.00 -11.65 1.58
N LEU A 76 0.01 -10.84 1.20
CA LEU A 76 -1.35 -11.30 0.95
C LEU A 76 -1.42 -12.24 -0.26
N THR A 77 -0.66 -11.96 -1.32
CA THR A 77 -0.55 -12.83 -2.49
C THR A 77 -0.05 -14.21 -2.10
N PHE A 78 1.02 -14.29 -1.30
CA PHE A 78 1.56 -15.57 -0.84
C PHE A 78 0.54 -16.36 0.00
N ARG A 79 -0.15 -15.68 0.92
CA ARG A 79 -1.20 -16.34 1.72
C ARG A 79 -2.39 -16.78 0.88
N PHE A 80 -2.74 -16.02 -0.16
CA PHE A 80 -3.81 -16.38 -1.09
C PHE A 80 -3.46 -17.62 -1.92
N ILE A 81 -2.24 -17.68 -2.48
CA ILE A 81 -1.73 -18.87 -3.17
C ILE A 81 -1.77 -20.07 -2.24
N ARG A 82 -1.27 -19.93 -1.00
CA ARG A 82 -1.33 -20.99 0.01
C ARG A 82 -2.76 -21.46 0.31
N GLN A 83 -3.72 -20.53 0.40
CA GLN A 83 -5.14 -20.87 0.58
C GLN A 83 -5.73 -21.67 -0.60
N ILE A 84 -5.27 -21.42 -1.82
CA ILE A 84 -5.68 -22.19 -3.01
C ILE A 84 -5.03 -23.57 -2.98
N THR A 85 -3.72 -23.65 -2.74
CA THR A 85 -2.97 -24.91 -2.73
C THR A 85 -3.46 -25.86 -1.63
N GLU A 86 -3.76 -25.34 -0.43
CA GLU A 86 -4.32 -26.15 0.68
C GLU A 86 -5.74 -26.68 0.39
N LYS A 87 -6.47 -26.09 -0.57
CA LYS A 87 -7.78 -26.60 -1.02
C LYS A 87 -7.66 -27.63 -2.15
N GLY A 88 -6.64 -27.51 -3.01
CA GLY A 88 -6.43 -28.41 -4.16
C GLY A 88 -5.67 -29.70 -3.83
N GLY A 89 -5.02 -29.78 -2.66
CA GLY A 89 -4.34 -30.99 -2.16
C GLY A 89 -5.24 -32.00 -1.45
N LYS A 90 -6.56 -31.96 -1.67
CA LYS A 90 -7.54 -32.94 -1.18
C LYS A 90 -8.18 -33.68 -2.33
#